data_AF-A0A7V5R220-F1
#
_entry.id   AF-A0A7V5R220-F1
#
_cell.length_a   1.000
_cell.length_b   1.000
_cell.length_c   1.000
_cell.angle_alpha   90.00
_cell.angle_beta   90.00
_cell.angle_gamma   90.00
#
_symmetry.space_group_name_H-M   'P 1'
#
loop_
_entity.id
_entity.type
_entity.pdbx_description
1 polymer ?
#
loop_
_entity_poly.entity_id
_entity_poly.type
_entity_poly.pdbx_seq_one_letter_code
_entity_poly.pdbx_strand_id
1 'polypeptide(L)'
;MPSKIKILILIGALTLMGCLPKQENSKENRNTIYPNSAISLFKARPSAATMYGVEESMAGGKYDHRLDDYSPVAEKQFRHAMSLLNQQIEALDDASDNNRVMHNLTRYFAGNKDFQIGYIDPWMGLSAFIVNQINGPLLDIPNAVMANTSIESLADAQAYLKRIEGIDKLVAGVIAKMNADAESGWIAPLVIVKKSIASMQSFINPAAEQHPLVLAFIEKITALQDIGKNEKEAM
;
A
#
# COMPACT_ATOMS: atom_id res chain seq x y z
N MET A 1 87.14 -3.64 13.95
CA MET A 1 87.46 -5.03 13.55
C MET A 1 86.89 -5.98 14.59
N PRO A 2 86.35 -7.15 14.23
CA PRO A 2 84.98 -7.47 13.78
C PRO A 2 84.11 -8.17 14.88
N SER A 3 82.77 -8.00 14.89
CA SER A 3 81.67 -8.96 14.54
C SER A 3 81.67 -10.30 15.32
N LYS A 4 80.56 -10.86 15.85
CA LYS A 4 79.24 -11.21 15.28
C LYS A 4 78.18 -11.31 16.41
N ILE A 5 77.03 -10.62 16.34
CA ILE A 5 75.71 -11.08 15.84
C ILE A 5 75.19 -12.37 16.51
N LYS A 6 74.24 -12.21 17.46
CA LYS A 6 73.27 -13.24 17.85
C LYS A 6 71.91 -12.88 17.24
N ILE A 7 71.37 -13.79 16.44
CA ILE A 7 70.06 -13.72 15.81
C ILE A 7 69.00 -13.93 16.91
N LEU A 8 68.11 -12.95 17.08
CA LEU A 8 66.87 -13.09 17.84
C LEU A 8 65.73 -12.97 16.81
N ILE A 9 65.09 -14.09 16.50
CA ILE A 9 63.91 -14.13 15.64
C ILE A 9 62.73 -13.64 16.48
N LEU A 10 62.32 -12.40 16.24
CA LEU A 10 61.09 -11.84 16.80
C LEU A 10 59.96 -11.99 15.77
N ILE A 11 58.89 -12.61 16.24
CA ILE A 11 57.63 -12.88 15.55
C ILE A 11 56.99 -11.56 15.11
N GLY A 12 56.81 -11.40 13.79
CA GLY A 12 55.97 -10.36 13.21
C GLY A 12 54.82 -11.01 12.45
N ALA A 13 53.71 -11.28 13.16
CA ALA A 13 52.45 -11.65 12.53
C ALA A 13 51.91 -10.42 11.78
N LEU A 14 52.04 -10.44 10.45
CA LEU A 14 51.44 -9.47 9.56
C LEU A 14 49.94 -9.76 9.50
N THR A 15 49.14 -9.08 10.33
CA THR A 15 47.68 -9.09 10.18
C THR A 15 47.34 -8.35 8.90
N LEU A 16 47.08 -9.09 7.82
CA LEU A 16 46.28 -8.62 6.69
C LEU A 16 44.89 -8.24 7.24
N MET A 17 44.68 -6.95 7.44
CA MET A 17 43.35 -6.39 7.66
C MET A 17 42.62 -6.50 6.32
N GLY A 18 41.91 -7.61 6.14
CA GLY A 18 41.10 -7.87 4.96
C GLY A 18 40.03 -6.81 4.81
N CYS A 19 40.03 -6.12 3.67
CA CYS A 19 38.90 -5.33 3.22
C CYS A 19 38.00 -6.26 2.38
N LEU A 20 36.88 -6.71 2.95
CA LEU A 20 35.76 -7.39 2.27
C LEU A 20 34.45 -7.05 3.03
N PRO A 21 33.30 -6.79 2.36
CA PRO A 21 33.11 -5.94 1.18
C PRO A 21 31.93 -4.96 1.34
N LYS A 22 32.11 -3.67 1.02
CA LYS A 22 31.01 -2.67 0.98
C LYS A 22 29.88 -3.05 -0.01
N GLN A 23 30.19 -3.85 -1.04
CA GLN A 23 29.26 -4.27 -2.10
C GLN A 23 28.33 -5.45 -1.76
N GLU A 24 28.72 -6.34 -0.83
CA GLU A 24 27.90 -7.50 -0.47
C GLU A 24 26.79 -7.07 0.50
N ASN A 25 27.14 -6.20 1.44
CA ASN A 25 26.21 -5.55 2.36
C ASN A 25 25.20 -4.66 1.60
N SER A 26 25.60 -3.92 0.55
CA SER A 26 24.67 -3.11 -0.24
C SER A 26 23.70 -3.93 -1.11
N LYS A 27 24.10 -5.12 -1.57
CA LYS A 27 23.21 -6.06 -2.28
C LYS A 27 22.20 -6.69 -1.33
N GLU A 28 22.64 -7.15 -0.17
CA GLU A 28 21.79 -7.74 0.86
C GLU A 28 20.77 -6.73 1.40
N ASN A 29 21.19 -5.48 1.60
CA ASN A 29 20.29 -4.39 1.98
C ASN A 29 19.26 -4.08 0.88
N ARG A 30 19.62 -4.11 -0.42
CA ARG A 30 18.66 -3.94 -1.51
C ARG A 30 17.60 -5.03 -1.56
N ASN A 31 18.01 -6.29 -1.39
CA ASN A 31 17.13 -7.45 -1.38
C ASN A 31 16.11 -7.39 -0.21
N THR A 32 16.34 -6.51 0.76
CA THR A 32 15.43 -6.26 1.88
C THR A 32 14.61 -4.98 1.68
N ILE A 33 15.25 -3.86 1.34
CA ILE A 33 14.61 -2.54 1.27
C ILE A 33 13.60 -2.45 0.12
N TYR A 34 13.90 -3.04 -1.05
CA TYR A 34 13.00 -2.94 -2.20
C TYR A 34 11.70 -3.73 -1.96
N PRO A 35 11.74 -5.00 -1.52
CA PRO A 35 10.51 -5.70 -1.13
C PRO A 35 9.75 -4.99 -0.01
N ASN A 36 10.44 -4.43 1.00
CA ASN A 36 9.79 -3.68 2.08
C ASN A 36 9.04 -2.44 1.58
N SER A 37 9.47 -1.85 0.46
CA SER A 37 8.76 -0.74 -0.19
C SER A 37 7.42 -1.20 -0.78
N ALA A 38 7.42 -2.32 -1.50
CA ALA A 38 6.19 -2.94 -2.00
C ALA A 38 5.27 -3.36 -0.85
N ILE A 39 5.82 -4.02 0.17
CA ILE A 39 5.09 -4.45 1.37
C ILE A 39 4.43 -3.25 2.06
N SER A 40 5.16 -2.14 2.21
CA SER A 40 4.60 -0.93 2.83
C SER A 40 3.43 -0.36 2.03
N LEU A 41 3.52 -0.36 0.69
CA LEU A 41 2.44 0.11 -0.19
C LEU A 41 1.21 -0.79 -0.08
N PHE A 42 1.36 -2.09 -0.34
CA PHE A 42 0.21 -3.01 -0.44
C PHE A 42 -0.39 -3.34 0.93
N LYS A 43 0.38 -3.27 2.01
CA LYS A 43 -0.18 -3.34 3.37
C LYS A 43 -1.07 -2.14 3.68
N ALA A 44 -0.71 -0.95 3.22
CA ALA A 44 -1.51 0.26 3.39
C ALA A 44 -2.65 0.39 2.36
N ARG A 45 -2.56 -0.36 1.24
CA ARG A 45 -3.51 -0.37 0.13
C ARG A 45 -3.96 -1.80 -0.25
N PRO A 46 -4.67 -2.54 0.62
CA PRO A 46 -5.22 -3.85 0.29
C PRO A 46 -6.08 -3.91 -0.98
N SER A 47 -6.79 -2.83 -1.32
CA SER A 47 -7.56 -2.76 -2.56
C SER A 47 -6.65 -2.76 -3.79
N ALA A 48 -5.51 -2.08 -3.74
CA ALA A 48 -4.48 -2.15 -4.78
C ALA A 48 -3.85 -3.56 -4.85
N ALA A 49 -3.57 -4.17 -3.70
CA ALA A 49 -3.06 -5.55 -3.63
C ALA A 49 -3.99 -6.55 -4.37
N THR A 50 -5.30 -6.34 -4.24
CA THR A 50 -6.32 -7.11 -4.98
C THR A 50 -6.29 -6.84 -6.46
N MET A 51 -6.28 -5.56 -6.86
CA MET A 51 -6.26 -5.15 -8.26
C MET A 51 -5.03 -5.69 -9.01
N TYR A 52 -3.87 -5.74 -8.35
CA TYR A 52 -2.64 -6.24 -8.95
C TYR A 52 -2.40 -7.75 -8.75
N GLY A 53 -3.21 -8.42 -7.93
CA GLY A 53 -3.06 -9.86 -7.66
C GLY A 53 -1.73 -10.23 -7.02
N VAL A 54 -1.24 -9.45 -6.05
CA VAL A 54 0.07 -9.69 -5.42
C VAL A 54 -0.01 -10.83 -4.40
N GLU A 55 1.12 -11.48 -4.13
CA GLU A 55 1.17 -12.50 -3.08
C GLU A 55 0.83 -11.91 -1.70
N GLU A 56 0.21 -12.69 -0.80
CA GLU A 56 -0.15 -12.24 0.55
C GLU A 56 1.06 -11.71 1.33
N SER A 57 2.23 -12.31 1.14
CA SER A 57 3.49 -11.86 1.75
C SER A 57 3.86 -10.43 1.34
N MET A 58 3.50 -10.00 0.12
CA MET A 58 3.70 -8.64 -0.37
C MET A 58 2.66 -7.65 0.17
N ALA A 59 1.58 -8.09 0.80
CA ALA A 59 0.60 -7.22 1.45
C ALA A 59 0.69 -7.26 2.99
N GLY A 60 1.73 -7.91 3.53
CA GLY A 60 1.89 -8.12 4.97
C GLY A 60 0.88 -9.11 5.55
N GLY A 61 0.45 -10.09 4.76
CA GLY A 61 -0.49 -11.15 5.11
C GLY A 61 -1.76 -11.14 4.26
N LYS A 62 -2.67 -12.07 4.55
CA LYS A 62 -3.97 -12.21 3.91
C LYS A 62 -4.74 -10.89 3.85
N TYR A 63 -5.22 -10.50 2.67
CA TYR A 63 -5.78 -9.17 2.41
C TYR A 63 -7.13 -9.16 1.69
N ASP A 64 -7.62 -10.31 1.26
CA ASP A 64 -8.92 -10.55 0.62
C ASP A 64 -10.13 -9.98 1.40
N HIS A 65 -10.02 -9.85 2.72
CA HIS A 65 -11.04 -9.31 3.62
C HIS A 65 -10.76 -7.86 4.07
N ARG A 66 -9.61 -7.30 3.69
CA ARG A 66 -9.16 -5.98 4.16
C ARG A 66 -9.56 -4.88 3.17
N LEU A 67 -9.81 -3.69 3.72
CA LEU A 67 -9.95 -2.43 2.98
C LEU A 67 -8.81 -1.48 3.38
N ASP A 68 -8.58 -0.48 2.54
CA ASP A 68 -7.63 0.60 2.79
C ASP A 68 -8.07 1.47 3.99
N ASP A 69 -7.10 1.98 4.76
CA ASP A 69 -7.32 2.96 5.84
C ASP A 69 -6.76 4.32 5.41
N TYR A 70 -7.66 5.29 5.22
CA TYR A 70 -7.33 6.66 4.83
C TYR A 70 -7.42 7.66 5.98
N SER A 71 -7.56 7.21 7.22
CA SER A 71 -7.54 8.10 8.38
C SER A 71 -6.25 8.97 8.40
N PRO A 72 -6.28 10.17 8.98
CA PRO A 72 -5.08 11.01 9.09
C PRO A 72 -3.89 10.30 9.72
N VAL A 73 -4.14 9.41 10.69
CA VAL A 73 -3.11 8.61 11.35
C VAL A 73 -2.50 7.61 10.38
N ALA A 74 -3.32 6.85 9.65
CA ALA A 74 -2.86 5.86 8.68
C ALA A 74 -2.08 6.51 7.53
N GLU A 75 -2.59 7.62 6.97
CA GLU A 75 -1.88 8.40 5.93
C GLU A 75 -0.50 8.86 6.41
N LYS A 76 -0.43 9.43 7.62
CA LYS A 76 0.83 9.90 8.20
C LYS A 76 1.81 8.75 8.41
N GLN A 77 1.33 7.63 8.95
CA GLN A 77 2.16 6.43 9.18
C GLN A 77 2.70 5.87 7.86
N PHE A 78 1.85 5.76 6.85
CA PHE A 78 2.23 5.26 5.54
C PHE A 78 3.27 6.15 4.86
N ARG A 79 3.03 7.47 4.78
CA ARG A 79 3.97 8.44 4.19
C ARG A 79 5.29 8.46 4.94
N HIS A 80 5.26 8.35 6.26
CA HIS A 80 6.47 8.26 7.07
C HIS A 80 7.27 6.99 6.76
N ALA A 81 6.62 5.82 6.68
CA ALA A 81 7.28 4.58 6.30
C ALA A 81 7.95 4.68 4.92
N MET A 82 7.27 5.25 3.93
CA MET A 82 7.83 5.49 2.60
C MET A 82 9.01 6.46 2.63
N SER A 83 8.94 7.52 3.43
CA SER A 83 10.05 8.45 3.61
C SER A 83 11.27 7.80 4.27
N LEU A 84 11.07 6.90 5.25
CA LEU A 84 12.17 6.17 5.88
C LEU A 84 12.84 5.20 4.91
N LEU A 85 12.05 4.50 4.10
CA LEU A 85 12.56 3.63 3.04
C LEU A 85 13.33 4.43 1.99
N ASN A 86 12.83 5.61 1.61
CA ASN A 86 13.53 6.51 0.70
C ASN A 86 14.92 6.91 1.23
N GLN A 87 15.02 7.28 2.52
CA GLN A 87 16.30 7.59 3.17
C GLN A 87 17.25 6.37 3.23
N GLN A 88 16.71 5.17 3.47
CA GLN A 88 17.52 3.94 3.45
C GLN A 88 18.07 3.65 2.04
N ILE A 89 17.29 3.90 1.00
CA ILE A 89 17.72 3.75 -0.41
C ILE A 89 18.81 4.78 -0.75
N GLU A 90 18.67 6.02 -0.29
CA GLU A 90 19.69 7.06 -0.46
C GLU A 90 21.01 6.67 0.20
N ALA A 91 20.94 6.08 1.41
CA ALA A 91 22.11 5.63 2.16
C ALA A 91 22.86 4.43 1.56
N LEU A 92 22.28 3.74 0.56
CA LEU A 92 22.95 2.64 -0.13
C LEU A 92 24.16 3.09 -0.97
N ASP A 93 24.25 4.39 -1.31
CA ASP A 93 25.35 4.95 -2.12
C ASP A 93 25.52 4.17 -3.45
N ASP A 94 24.38 3.75 -4.03
CA ASP A 94 24.29 2.94 -5.25
C ASP A 94 23.84 3.82 -6.43
N ALA A 95 24.73 4.01 -7.40
CA ALA A 95 24.49 4.83 -8.58
C ALA A 95 23.69 4.11 -9.70
N SER A 96 23.25 2.86 -9.49
CA SER A 96 22.48 2.11 -10.48
C SER A 96 21.13 2.75 -10.78
N ASP A 97 20.65 2.55 -12.01
CA ASP A 97 19.34 3.03 -12.44
C ASP A 97 18.21 2.45 -11.57
N ASN A 98 18.34 1.19 -11.14
CA ASN A 98 17.38 0.56 -10.24
C ASN A 98 17.29 1.29 -8.89
N ASN A 99 18.43 1.68 -8.32
CA ASN A 99 18.43 2.45 -7.07
C ASN A 99 17.79 3.83 -7.25
N ARG A 100 18.09 4.51 -8.37
CA ARG A 100 17.47 5.79 -8.71
C ARG A 100 15.96 5.68 -8.90
N VAL A 101 15.47 4.63 -9.56
CA VAL A 101 14.03 4.36 -9.73
C VAL A 101 13.36 4.11 -8.39
N MET A 102 13.93 3.24 -7.55
CA MET A 102 13.37 2.93 -6.24
C MET A 102 13.37 4.14 -5.29
N HIS A 103 14.42 4.96 -5.34
CA HIS A 103 14.47 6.24 -4.65
C HIS A 103 13.30 7.13 -5.09
N ASN A 104 13.10 7.30 -6.40
CA ASN A 104 12.02 8.14 -6.91
C ASN A 104 10.62 7.60 -6.58
N LEU A 105 10.41 6.28 -6.66
CA LEU A 105 9.13 5.66 -6.33
C LEU A 105 8.77 5.78 -4.85
N THR A 106 9.72 5.51 -3.95
CA THR A 106 9.48 5.69 -2.50
C THR A 106 9.24 7.16 -2.15
N ARG A 107 9.95 8.09 -2.80
CA ARG A 107 9.70 9.53 -2.66
C ARG A 107 8.32 9.95 -3.19
N TYR A 108 7.88 9.34 -4.29
CA TYR A 108 6.58 9.58 -4.92
C TYR A 108 5.43 9.16 -3.99
N PHE A 109 5.50 7.95 -3.42
CA PHE A 109 4.51 7.44 -2.49
C PHE A 109 4.64 8.01 -1.06
N ALA A 110 5.76 8.64 -0.70
CA ALA A 110 5.83 9.44 0.52
C ALA A 110 5.05 10.76 0.41
N GLY A 111 4.80 11.24 -0.82
CA GLY A 111 4.18 12.55 -1.06
C GLY A 111 5.08 13.72 -0.65
N ASN A 112 4.74 14.95 -1.04
CA ASN A 112 5.54 16.11 -0.67
C ASN A 112 5.51 16.34 0.86
N LYS A 113 6.70 16.43 1.49
CA LYS A 113 6.85 16.62 2.94
C LYS A 113 6.13 17.86 3.48
N ASP A 114 6.00 18.89 2.65
CA ASP A 114 5.36 20.16 3.01
C ASP A 114 3.82 20.10 2.85
N PHE A 115 3.29 19.01 2.29
CA PHE A 115 1.86 18.80 2.04
C PHE A 115 1.36 17.52 2.71
N GLN A 116 0.76 17.69 3.90
CA GLN A 116 0.08 16.60 4.64
C GLN A 116 -1.37 16.39 4.19
N ILE A 117 -1.82 17.18 3.22
CA ILE A 117 -3.16 17.13 2.63
C ILE A 117 -3.36 15.90 1.74
N GLY A 118 -4.60 15.67 1.34
CA GLY A 118 -4.97 14.69 0.34
C GLY A 118 -4.71 13.26 0.80
N TYR A 119 -4.42 12.37 -0.15
CA TYR A 119 -4.09 10.98 0.12
C TYR A 119 -3.00 10.48 -0.83
N ILE A 120 -2.37 9.35 -0.52
CA ILE A 120 -1.51 8.67 -1.49
C ILE A 120 -2.32 7.65 -2.29
N ASP A 121 -2.44 7.92 -3.57
CA ASP A 121 -3.02 7.05 -4.58
C ASP A 121 -1.97 6.04 -5.11
N PRO A 122 -2.31 4.74 -5.23
CA PRO A 122 -1.39 3.73 -5.76
C PRO A 122 -0.89 3.99 -7.18
N TRP A 123 -1.63 4.77 -7.98
CA TRP A 123 -1.25 5.14 -9.34
C TRP A 123 -0.74 6.59 -9.42
N MET A 124 -1.40 7.55 -8.77
CA MET A 124 -1.10 8.98 -8.88
C MET A 124 -0.18 9.55 -7.79
N GLY A 125 0.21 8.76 -6.79
CA GLY A 125 1.02 9.24 -5.68
C GLY A 125 0.22 10.26 -4.85
N LEU A 126 0.83 11.38 -4.47
CA LEU A 126 0.10 12.41 -3.73
C LEU A 126 -1.06 13.01 -4.56
N SER A 127 -2.28 12.71 -4.14
CA SER A 127 -3.53 13.19 -4.73
C SER A 127 -4.22 14.20 -3.81
N ALA A 128 -4.57 15.37 -4.36
CA ALA A 128 -4.95 16.55 -3.59
C ALA A 128 -6.28 16.47 -2.84
N PHE A 129 -7.30 15.86 -3.43
CA PHE A 129 -8.67 15.85 -2.89
C PHE A 129 -9.15 14.41 -2.75
N ILE A 130 -9.23 13.93 -1.51
CA ILE A 130 -9.63 12.55 -1.19
C ILE A 130 -11.08 12.25 -1.58
N VAL A 131 -11.92 13.28 -1.63
CA VAL A 131 -13.26 13.21 -2.24
C VAL A 131 -13.25 14.09 -3.48
N ASN A 132 -13.44 13.46 -4.65
CA ASN A 132 -13.59 14.15 -5.92
C ASN A 132 -14.53 13.35 -6.86
N GLN A 133 -14.78 13.85 -8.07
CA GLN A 133 -15.80 13.29 -8.98
C GLN A 133 -15.29 12.25 -9.98
N ILE A 134 -13.98 12.00 -10.00
CA ILE A 134 -13.33 11.17 -11.04
C ILE A 134 -12.82 9.86 -10.43
N ASN A 135 -12.17 9.93 -9.27
CA ASN A 135 -11.51 8.80 -8.62
C ASN A 135 -11.50 8.97 -7.11
N GLY A 136 -10.68 8.17 -6.43
CA GLY A 136 -10.47 8.21 -5.00
C GLY A 136 -11.15 7.06 -4.28
N PRO A 137 -10.91 6.92 -2.96
CA PRO A 137 -11.31 5.74 -2.20
C PRO A 137 -12.79 5.40 -2.26
N LEU A 138 -13.67 6.40 -2.34
CA LEU A 138 -15.12 6.17 -2.38
C LEU A 138 -15.64 5.74 -3.76
N LEU A 139 -14.81 5.82 -4.81
CA LEU A 139 -15.14 5.36 -6.16
C LEU A 139 -14.34 4.11 -6.52
N ASP A 140 -13.02 4.18 -6.35
CA ASP A 140 -12.11 3.14 -6.83
C ASP A 140 -12.22 1.85 -6.01
N ILE A 141 -12.42 1.94 -4.69
CA ILE A 141 -12.48 0.76 -3.83
C ILE A 141 -13.76 -0.05 -4.06
N PRO A 142 -14.97 0.55 -4.04
CA PRO A 142 -16.16 -0.22 -4.40
C PRO A 142 -16.06 -0.86 -5.79
N ASN A 143 -15.52 -0.12 -6.78
CA ASN A 143 -15.29 -0.67 -8.10
C ASN A 143 -14.31 -1.85 -8.09
N ALA A 144 -13.19 -1.74 -7.36
CA ALA A 144 -12.22 -2.83 -7.23
C ALA A 144 -12.80 -4.05 -6.49
N VAL A 145 -13.63 -3.84 -5.47
CA VAL A 145 -14.34 -4.92 -4.78
C VAL A 145 -15.25 -5.65 -5.78
N MET A 146 -16.05 -4.92 -6.56
CA MET A 146 -16.94 -5.50 -7.57
C MET A 146 -16.18 -6.17 -8.73
N ALA A 147 -15.16 -5.54 -9.28
CA ALA A 147 -14.55 -5.96 -10.54
C ALA A 147 -13.34 -6.90 -10.36
N ASN A 148 -12.56 -6.73 -9.28
CA ASN A 148 -11.26 -7.40 -9.12
C ASN A 148 -11.22 -8.47 -8.03
N THR A 149 -12.27 -8.61 -7.21
CA THR A 149 -12.31 -9.68 -6.20
C THR A 149 -12.90 -10.95 -6.80
N SER A 150 -12.09 -12.00 -6.96
CA SER A 150 -12.58 -13.34 -7.29
C SER A 150 -13.26 -13.98 -6.08
N ILE A 151 -14.28 -14.80 -6.32
CA ILE A 151 -14.89 -15.67 -5.31
C ILE A 151 -14.84 -17.07 -5.90
N GLU A 152 -13.93 -17.91 -5.39
CA GLU A 152 -13.69 -19.28 -5.89
C GLU A 152 -14.05 -20.33 -4.82
N SER A 153 -14.25 -19.88 -3.58
CA SER A 153 -14.57 -20.72 -2.43
C SER A 153 -15.51 -20.02 -1.45
N LEU A 154 -16.02 -20.80 -0.49
CA LEU A 154 -16.82 -20.26 0.63
C LEU A 154 -16.02 -19.25 1.47
N ALA A 155 -14.71 -19.48 1.62
CA ALA A 155 -13.84 -18.58 2.36
C ALA A 155 -13.70 -17.23 1.65
N ASP A 156 -13.61 -17.22 0.32
CA ASP A 156 -13.55 -15.98 -0.47
C ASP A 156 -14.88 -15.22 -0.41
N ALA A 157 -16.00 -15.94 -0.44
CA ALA A 157 -17.32 -15.35 -0.27
C ALA A 157 -17.45 -14.66 1.09
N GLN A 158 -16.98 -15.29 2.17
CA GLN A 158 -16.93 -14.68 3.50
C GLN A 158 -16.00 -13.46 3.55
N ALA A 159 -14.84 -13.52 2.89
CA ALA A 159 -13.91 -12.40 2.80
C ALA A 159 -14.52 -11.21 2.04
N TYR A 160 -15.28 -11.46 0.98
CA TYR A 160 -16.01 -10.44 0.23
C TYR A 160 -17.04 -9.73 1.13
N LEU A 161 -17.84 -10.49 1.88
CA LEU A 161 -18.82 -9.93 2.81
C LEU A 161 -18.12 -9.11 3.91
N LYS A 162 -17.01 -9.59 4.47
CA LYS A 162 -16.18 -8.85 5.43
C LYS A 162 -15.68 -7.52 4.87
N ARG A 163 -15.33 -7.45 3.58
CA ARG A 163 -14.97 -6.18 2.94
C ARG A 163 -16.15 -5.23 2.89
N ILE A 164 -17.32 -5.69 2.48
CA ILE A 164 -18.53 -4.86 2.46
C ILE A 164 -18.86 -4.35 3.86
N GLU A 165 -18.81 -5.21 4.86
CA GLU A 165 -19.01 -4.84 6.28
C GLU A 165 -18.06 -3.73 6.74
N GLY A 166 -16.84 -3.66 6.19
CA GLY A 166 -15.83 -2.66 6.54
C GLY A 166 -15.96 -1.31 5.83
N ILE A 167 -16.94 -1.14 4.92
CA ILE A 167 -17.11 0.13 4.16
C ILE A 167 -17.41 1.30 5.09
N ASP A 168 -18.08 1.07 6.22
CA ASP A 168 -18.35 2.08 7.25
C ASP A 168 -17.05 2.73 7.77
N LYS A 169 -16.04 1.92 8.07
CA LYS A 169 -14.72 2.36 8.53
C LYS A 169 -13.95 3.08 7.44
N LEU A 170 -14.01 2.58 6.20
CA LEU A 170 -13.42 3.26 5.04
C LEU A 170 -13.99 4.68 4.91
N VAL A 171 -15.32 4.81 4.90
CA VAL A 171 -16.01 6.10 4.79
C VAL A 171 -15.65 7.01 5.97
N ALA A 172 -15.63 6.49 7.20
CA ALA A 172 -15.25 7.26 8.38
C ALA A 172 -13.81 7.79 8.28
N GLY A 173 -12.86 6.98 7.81
CA GLY A 173 -11.48 7.39 7.56
C GLY A 173 -11.37 8.50 6.50
N VAL A 174 -12.11 8.36 5.40
CA VAL A 174 -12.15 9.38 4.33
C VAL A 174 -12.73 10.70 4.84
N ILE A 175 -13.83 10.66 5.60
CA ILE A 175 -14.42 11.86 6.21
C ILE A 175 -13.43 12.51 7.18
N ALA A 176 -12.78 11.72 8.04
CA ALA A 176 -11.80 12.24 8.98
C ALA A 176 -10.64 12.93 8.25
N LYS A 177 -10.16 12.37 7.13
CA LYS A 177 -9.09 12.98 6.34
C LYS A 177 -9.55 14.25 5.63
N MET A 178 -10.73 14.24 5.03
CA MET A 178 -11.32 15.41 4.39
C MET A 178 -11.48 16.57 5.40
N ASN A 179 -11.94 16.28 6.61
CA ASN A 179 -12.09 17.28 7.66
C ASN A 179 -10.74 17.83 8.14
N ALA A 180 -9.74 16.96 8.36
CA ALA A 180 -8.39 17.38 8.73
C ALA A 180 -7.75 18.30 7.66
N ASP A 181 -7.98 18.01 6.38
CA ASP A 181 -7.53 18.87 5.28
C ASP A 181 -8.24 20.22 5.32
N ALA A 182 -9.55 20.23 5.51
CA ALA A 182 -10.34 21.45 5.61
C ALA A 182 -9.94 22.34 6.80
N GLU A 183 -9.62 21.74 7.95
CA GLU A 183 -9.09 22.44 9.14
C GLU A 183 -7.76 23.14 8.85
N SER A 184 -6.97 22.61 7.92
CA SER A 184 -5.72 23.24 7.45
C SER A 184 -5.92 24.29 6.36
N GLY A 185 -7.17 24.56 5.95
CA GLY A 185 -7.51 25.47 4.86
C GLY A 185 -7.45 24.85 3.47
N TRP A 186 -7.27 23.53 3.37
CA TRP A 186 -7.24 22.80 2.09
C TRP A 186 -8.62 22.23 1.77
N ILE A 187 -9.37 22.95 0.95
CA ILE A 187 -10.76 22.62 0.61
C ILE A 187 -10.90 22.46 -0.90
N ALA A 188 -11.62 21.44 -1.34
CA ALA A 188 -11.90 21.22 -2.75
C ALA A 188 -12.77 22.37 -3.33
N PRO A 189 -12.55 22.78 -4.59
CA PRO A 189 -13.43 23.72 -5.28
C PRO A 189 -14.89 23.28 -5.27
N LEU A 190 -15.82 24.23 -5.15
CA LEU A 190 -17.27 23.97 -5.06
C LEU A 190 -17.80 23.07 -6.19
N VAL A 191 -17.27 23.23 -7.41
CA VAL A 191 -17.66 22.40 -8.56
C VAL A 191 -17.29 20.92 -8.38
N ILE A 192 -16.15 20.62 -7.76
CA ILE A 192 -15.73 19.25 -7.44
C ILE A 192 -16.69 18.67 -6.41
N VAL A 193 -16.91 19.39 -5.29
CA VAL A 193 -17.81 18.95 -4.22
C VAL A 193 -19.22 18.65 -4.75
N LYS A 194 -19.81 19.56 -5.55
CA LYS A 194 -21.15 19.36 -6.12
C LYS A 194 -21.24 18.12 -7.01
N LYS A 195 -20.22 17.88 -7.85
CA LYS A 195 -20.20 16.70 -8.72
C LYS A 195 -19.98 15.40 -7.94
N SER A 196 -19.13 15.42 -6.91
CA SER A 196 -18.93 14.28 -6.01
C SER A 196 -20.20 13.87 -5.29
N ILE A 197 -20.98 14.84 -4.78
CA ILE A 197 -22.26 14.57 -4.12
C ILE A 197 -23.22 13.82 -5.05
N ALA A 198 -23.36 14.26 -6.30
CA ALA A 198 -24.25 13.61 -7.25
C ALA A 198 -23.86 12.15 -7.52
N SER A 199 -22.55 11.87 -7.66
CA SER A 199 -22.05 10.51 -7.87
C SER A 199 -22.30 9.62 -6.64
N MET A 200 -22.00 10.11 -5.43
CA MET A 200 -22.24 9.38 -4.19
C MET A 200 -23.74 9.13 -3.95
N GLN A 201 -24.61 10.10 -4.25
CA GLN A 201 -26.05 9.93 -4.17
C GLN A 201 -26.53 8.82 -5.12
N SER A 202 -26.05 8.79 -6.36
CA SER A 202 -26.40 7.72 -7.31
C SER A 202 -25.94 6.34 -6.83
N PHE A 203 -24.82 6.26 -6.13
CA PHE A 203 -24.28 5.00 -5.61
C PHE A 203 -25.15 4.44 -4.48
N ILE A 204 -25.64 5.28 -3.56
CA ILE A 204 -26.46 4.84 -2.41
C ILE A 204 -27.97 4.80 -2.69
N ASN A 205 -28.42 5.26 -3.86
CA ASN A 205 -29.84 5.34 -4.20
C ASN A 205 -30.54 3.98 -4.42
N PRO A 206 -29.90 2.93 -4.98
CA PRO A 206 -30.52 1.61 -5.09
C PRO A 206 -30.91 1.03 -3.73
N ALA A 207 -32.00 0.25 -3.71
CA ALA A 207 -32.32 -0.59 -2.55
C ALA A 207 -31.16 -1.55 -2.25
N ALA A 208 -30.99 -1.96 -0.99
CA ALA A 208 -29.86 -2.77 -0.56
C ALA A 208 -29.69 -4.06 -1.39
N GLU A 209 -30.80 -4.74 -1.70
CA GLU A 209 -30.83 -5.98 -2.48
C GLU A 209 -30.49 -5.77 -3.97
N GLN A 210 -30.59 -4.53 -4.44
CA GLN A 210 -30.27 -4.11 -5.81
C GLN A 210 -28.98 -3.30 -5.88
N HIS A 211 -28.25 -3.20 -4.76
CA HIS A 211 -27.01 -2.44 -4.70
C HIS A 211 -25.92 -3.17 -5.51
N PRO A 212 -25.12 -2.48 -6.34
CA PRO A 212 -24.11 -3.12 -7.21
C PRO A 212 -23.15 -4.08 -6.49
N LEU A 213 -22.73 -3.73 -5.26
CA LEU A 213 -21.90 -4.61 -4.42
C LEU A 213 -22.59 -5.95 -4.08
N VAL A 214 -23.89 -5.93 -3.83
CA VAL A 214 -24.68 -7.13 -3.52
C VAL A 214 -24.92 -7.94 -4.79
N LEU A 215 -25.26 -7.28 -5.90
CA LEU A 215 -25.46 -7.96 -7.18
C LEU A 215 -24.19 -8.66 -7.67
N ALA A 216 -23.03 -8.01 -7.54
CA ALA A 216 -21.74 -8.59 -7.87
C ALA A 216 -21.39 -9.82 -7.00
N PHE A 217 -21.78 -9.81 -5.71
CA PHE A 217 -21.65 -10.97 -4.84
C PHE A 217 -22.51 -12.14 -5.32
N ILE A 218 -23.80 -11.88 -5.54
CA ILE A 218 -24.79 -12.88 -5.96
C ILE A 218 -24.36 -13.53 -7.28
N GLU A 219 -23.92 -12.74 -8.25
CA GLU A 219 -23.44 -13.22 -9.54
C GLU A 219 -22.29 -14.23 -9.36
N LYS A 220 -21.28 -13.87 -8.56
CA LYS A 220 -20.08 -14.69 -8.38
C LYS A 220 -20.34 -15.95 -7.55
N ILE A 221 -21.07 -15.86 -6.44
CA ILE A 221 -21.35 -17.03 -5.59
C ILE A 221 -22.27 -18.03 -6.30
N THR A 222 -23.19 -17.55 -7.15
CA THR A 222 -24.07 -18.42 -7.93
C THR A 222 -23.28 -19.27 -8.92
N ALA A 223 -22.20 -18.73 -9.49
CA ALA A 223 -21.34 -19.40 -10.46
C ALA A 223 -20.52 -20.57 -9.87
N LEU A 224 -20.39 -20.67 -8.53
CA LEU A 224 -19.66 -21.77 -7.89
C LEU A 224 -20.39 -23.10 -8.06
N GLN A 225 -19.76 -24.12 -8.64
CA GLN A 225 -20.43 -25.42 -8.85
C GLN A 225 -20.35 -26.33 -7.62
N ASP A 226 -19.35 -26.13 -6.77
CA ASP A 226 -19.00 -27.05 -5.68
C ASP A 226 -19.65 -26.70 -4.32
N ILE A 227 -20.53 -25.68 -4.29
CA ILE A 227 -21.22 -25.24 -3.06
C ILE A 227 -22.72 -25.51 -3.17
N GLY A 228 -23.31 -26.07 -2.10
CA GLY A 228 -24.72 -26.42 -2.05
C GLY A 228 -25.63 -25.20 -2.12
N LYS A 229 -26.81 -25.35 -2.73
CA LYS A 229 -27.80 -24.25 -2.87
C LYS A 229 -28.14 -23.59 -1.53
N ASN A 230 -28.39 -24.38 -0.49
CA ASN A 230 -28.74 -23.87 0.84
C ASN A 230 -27.60 -23.08 1.49
N GLU A 231 -26.34 -23.44 1.20
CA GLU A 231 -25.17 -22.71 1.73
C GLU A 231 -25.02 -21.35 1.06
N LYS A 232 -25.28 -21.28 -0.26
CA LYS A 232 -25.30 -20.01 -1.00
C LYS A 232 -26.43 -19.09 -0.54
N GLU A 233 -27.63 -19.64 -0.27
CA GLU A 233 -28.79 -18.87 0.19
C GLU A 233 -28.66 -18.36 1.63
N ALA A 234 -27.79 -18.98 2.44
CA ALA A 234 -27.53 -18.58 3.82
C ALA A 234 -26.52 -17.41 3.95
N MET A 235 -25.87 -17.03 2.85
CA MET A 235 -24.91 -15.93 2.77
C MET A 235 -25.54 -14.69 2.14
#